data_AF-A0A7X8KAF1-F1
#
_entry.id   AF-A0A7X8KAF1-F1
#
_cell.length_a   1.000
_cell.length_b   1.000
_cell.length_c   1.000
_cell.angle_alpha   90.00
_cell.angle_beta   90.00
_cell.angle_gamma   90.00
#
_symmetry.space_group_name_H-M   'P 1'
#
loop_
_entity.id
_entity.type
_entity.pdbx_description
1 polymer ?
#
loop_
_entity_poly.entity_id
_entity_poly.type
_entity_poly.pdbx_seq_one_letter_code
_entity_poly.pdbx_strand_id
1 'polypeptide(L)'
;MKKFLIIVRNTVIIIITIIVVIASIRKINDIRYKPKGYDPSKPYNARNLSQYNTDIDGVLVSRVIGDYMNGFRLLPEHKTHKGVLVTFGGSEGSPSYEVAELFAKEGYEVLALFFFGMDNQQPDLVNV
;
A
#
# COMPACT_ATOMS: atom_id res chain seq x y z
N MET A 1 -4.68 3.53 -52.41
CA MET A 1 -3.51 4.03 -51.66
C MET A 1 -3.87 5.09 -50.61
N LYS A 2 -4.50 6.23 -50.95
CA LYS A 2 -4.84 7.28 -49.96
C LYS A 2 -5.69 6.79 -48.77
N LYS A 3 -6.75 6.01 -49.02
CA LYS A 3 -7.60 5.44 -47.95
C LYS A 3 -6.81 4.52 -47.00
N PHE A 4 -5.95 3.68 -47.56
CA PHE A 4 -5.05 2.81 -46.78
C PHE A 4 -4.09 3.63 -45.91
N LEU A 5 -3.49 4.70 -46.46
CA LEU A 5 -2.59 5.58 -45.73
C LEU A 5 -3.28 6.33 -44.58
N ILE A 6 -4.55 6.72 -44.77
CA ILE A 6 -5.38 7.33 -43.72
C ILE A 6 -5.68 6.35 -42.60
N ILE A 7 -6.00 5.09 -42.93
CA ILE A 7 -6.25 4.04 -41.95
C ILE A 7 -4.99 3.79 -41.11
N VAL A 8 -3.83 3.59 -41.77
CA VAL A 8 -2.55 3.40 -41.07
C VAL A 8 -2.22 4.57 -40.16
N ARG A 9 -2.35 5.82 -40.65
CA ARG A 9 -2.12 7.03 -39.85
C ARG A 9 -3.02 7.06 -38.61
N ASN A 10 -4.31 6.81 -38.78
CA ASN A 10 -5.27 6.85 -37.67
C ASN A 10 -4.97 5.75 -36.65
N THR A 11 -4.60 4.54 -37.09
CA THR A 11 -4.17 3.45 -36.20
C THR A 11 -2.95 3.83 -35.38
N VAL A 12 -1.93 4.44 -36.01
CA VAL A 12 -0.72 4.91 -35.30
C VAL A 12 -1.06 5.98 -34.27
N ILE A 13 -1.94 6.93 -34.61
CA ILE A 13 -2.39 7.97 -33.67
C ILE A 13 -3.06 7.32 -32.45
N ILE A 14 -3.97 6.37 -32.66
CA ILE A 14 -4.65 5.66 -31.57
C ILE A 14 -3.65 4.94 -30.66
N ILE A 15 -2.67 4.24 -31.22
CA ILE A 15 -1.63 3.56 -30.45
C ILE A 15 -0.83 4.56 -29.60
N ILE A 16 -0.42 5.69 -30.19
CA ILE A 16 0.31 6.73 -29.46
C ILE A 16 -0.55 7.29 -28.33
N THR A 17 -1.84 7.57 -28.58
CA THR A 17 -2.76 8.04 -27.56
C THR A 17 -2.88 7.05 -26.39
N ILE A 18 -3.01 5.75 -26.67
CA ILE A 18 -3.07 4.71 -25.63
C ILE A 18 -1.78 4.67 -24.81
N ILE A 19 -0.61 4.74 -25.47
CA ILE A 19 0.69 4.77 -24.78
C ILE A 19 0.78 5.97 -23.83
N VAL A 20 0.37 7.16 -24.29
CA VAL A 20 0.38 8.38 -23.48
C VAL A 20 -0.56 8.25 -22.29
N VAL A 21 -1.77 7.70 -22.48
CA VAL A 21 -2.73 7.46 -21.40
C VAL A 21 -2.16 6.49 -20.36
N ILE A 22 -1.60 5.35 -20.78
CA ILE A 22 -1.01 4.36 -19.87
C ILE A 22 0.17 4.97 -19.10
N ALA A 23 1.06 5.68 -19.77
CA ALA A 23 2.20 6.35 -19.14
C ALA A 23 1.76 7.40 -18.11
N SER A 24 0.71 8.17 -18.42
CA SER A 24 0.15 9.17 -17.51
C SER A 24 -0.45 8.53 -16.26
N ILE A 25 -1.26 7.48 -16.43
CA ILE A 25 -1.86 6.73 -15.31
C ILE A 25 -0.76 6.15 -14.42
N ARG A 26 0.26 5.51 -15.02
CA ARG A 26 1.40 4.98 -14.25
C ARG A 26 2.12 6.06 -13.46
N LYS A 27 2.38 7.22 -14.07
CA LYS A 27 3.03 8.34 -13.38
C LYS A 27 2.18 8.85 -12.20
N ILE A 28 0.86 8.96 -12.38
CA ILE A 28 -0.06 9.37 -11.32
C ILE A 28 -0.06 8.35 -10.17
N ASN A 29 -0.13 7.05 -10.49
CA ASN A 29 -0.07 6.00 -9.48
C ASN A 29 1.27 5.99 -8.74
N ASP A 30 2.38 6.18 -9.46
CA ASP A 30 3.71 6.26 -8.87
C ASP A 30 3.85 7.45 -7.91
N ILE A 31 3.22 8.59 -8.22
CA ILE A 31 3.24 9.76 -7.33
C ILE A 31 2.38 9.53 -6.08
N ARG A 32 1.24 8.84 -6.22
CA ARG A 32 0.27 8.67 -5.12
C ARG A 32 0.57 7.51 -4.19
N TYR A 33 1.03 6.39 -4.72
CA TYR A 33 1.03 5.11 -4.00
C TYR A 33 2.41 4.47 -3.86
N LYS A 34 3.45 5.02 -4.51
CA LYS A 34 4.77 4.42 -4.47
C LYS A 34 5.43 4.74 -3.12
N PRO A 35 5.81 3.73 -2.32
CA PRO A 35 6.50 3.96 -1.06
C PRO A 35 7.80 4.73 -1.28
N LYS A 36 8.19 5.58 -0.31
CA LYS A 36 9.49 6.24 -0.34
C LYS A 36 10.60 5.19 -0.39
N GLY A 37 11.50 5.28 -1.37
CA GLY A 37 12.58 4.31 -1.55
C GLY A 37 12.19 3.03 -2.31
N TYR A 38 11.03 3.00 -2.97
CA TYR A 38 10.65 1.88 -3.85
C TYR A 38 11.68 1.69 -4.98
N ASP A 39 12.24 0.49 -5.02
CA ASP A 39 13.17 0.04 -6.04
C ASP A 39 12.59 -1.21 -6.71
N PRO A 40 12.18 -1.14 -7.99
CA PRO A 40 11.57 -2.28 -8.69
C PRO A 40 12.55 -3.45 -8.90
N SER A 41 13.86 -3.24 -8.68
CA SER A 41 14.88 -4.29 -8.74
C SER A 41 15.03 -5.06 -7.43
N LYS A 42 14.46 -4.57 -6.33
CA LYS A 42 14.52 -5.23 -5.02
C LYS A 42 13.23 -6.01 -4.77
N PRO A 43 13.32 -7.24 -4.22
CA PRO A 43 12.13 -7.96 -3.80
C PRO A 43 11.38 -7.15 -2.75
N TYR A 44 10.07 -7.01 -2.92
CA TYR A 44 9.21 -6.39 -1.92
C TYR A 44 9.30 -7.21 -0.63
N ASN A 45 9.73 -6.57 0.45
CA ASN A 45 9.85 -7.21 1.75
C ASN A 45 8.92 -6.49 2.73
N ALA A 46 7.71 -7.00 2.91
CA ALA A 46 6.73 -6.48 3.87
C ALA A 46 7.30 -6.42 5.31
N ARG A 47 8.25 -7.29 5.67
CA ARG A 47 8.83 -7.34 7.02
C ARG A 47 9.81 -6.20 7.30
N ASN A 48 10.21 -5.44 6.27
CA ASN A 48 11.06 -4.27 6.47
C ASN A 48 10.29 -3.12 7.14
N LEU A 49 10.44 -2.99 8.45
CA LEU A 49 9.71 -1.98 9.22
C LEU A 49 10.01 -0.52 8.80
N SER A 50 11.18 -0.25 8.22
CA SER A 50 11.58 1.10 7.81
C SER A 50 10.79 1.67 6.63
N GLN A 51 10.02 0.83 5.92
CA GLN A 51 9.20 1.28 4.80
C GLN A 51 7.88 1.94 5.24
N TYR A 52 7.45 1.70 6.48
CA TYR A 52 6.18 2.19 6.99
C TYR A 52 6.34 3.60 7.55
N ASN A 53 5.47 4.50 7.12
CA ASN A 53 5.53 5.89 7.54
C ASN A 53 5.02 6.06 8.98
N THR A 54 5.92 6.32 9.92
CA THR A 54 5.55 6.56 11.33
C THR A 54 5.32 8.03 11.66
N ASP A 55 5.56 8.93 10.70
CA ASP A 55 5.38 10.38 10.85
C ASP A 55 4.16 10.81 10.03
N ILE A 56 3.00 10.77 10.68
CA ILE A 56 1.71 11.10 10.08
C ILE A 56 1.11 12.25 10.88
N ASP A 57 0.83 13.34 10.21
CA ASP A 57 0.20 14.52 10.83
C ASP A 57 -1.11 14.14 11.53
N GLY A 58 -1.25 14.54 12.80
CA GLY A 58 -2.42 14.25 13.64
C GLY A 58 -2.65 12.77 14.01
N VAL A 59 -1.68 11.87 13.76
CA VAL A 59 -1.79 10.44 14.09
C VAL A 59 -0.55 9.95 14.82
N LEU A 60 -0.74 9.46 16.04
CA LEU A 60 0.29 8.78 16.81
C LEU A 60 0.46 7.34 16.32
N VAL A 61 1.60 7.06 15.69
CA VAL A 61 1.98 5.70 15.28
C VAL A 61 2.86 5.06 16.35
N SER A 62 2.51 3.85 16.77
CA SER A 62 3.29 3.06 17.72
C SER A 62 3.39 1.60 17.30
N ARG A 63 4.45 0.91 17.73
CA ARG A 63 4.60 -0.53 17.52
C ARG A 63 3.74 -1.31 18.51
N VAL A 64 3.16 -2.40 18.03
CA VAL A 64 2.42 -3.36 18.84
C VAL A 64 3.10 -4.71 18.70
N ILE A 65 3.57 -5.26 19.82
CA ILE A 65 4.21 -6.56 19.90
C ILE A 65 3.62 -7.27 21.12
N GLY A 66 2.98 -8.41 20.91
CA GLY A 66 2.45 -9.29 21.95
C GLY A 66 2.91 -10.73 21.74
N ASP A 67 2.21 -11.71 22.28
CA ASP A 67 2.64 -13.12 22.18
C ASP A 67 2.54 -13.67 20.75
N TYR A 68 1.45 -13.33 20.04
CA TYR A 68 1.20 -13.74 18.65
C TYR A 68 0.93 -12.57 17.69
N MET A 69 0.85 -11.35 18.23
CA MET A 69 0.52 -10.15 17.49
C MET A 69 1.76 -9.31 17.22
N ASN A 70 1.92 -8.85 15.99
CA ASN A 70 2.97 -7.93 15.62
C ASN A 70 2.42 -6.91 14.62
N GLY A 71 2.68 -5.62 14.80
CA GLY A 71 2.12 -4.62 13.91
C GLY A 71 2.26 -3.19 14.44
N PHE A 72 1.37 -2.34 13.96
CA PHE A 72 1.34 -0.92 14.28
C PHE A 72 -0.03 -0.55 14.82
N ARG A 73 -0.05 0.35 15.79
CA ARG A 73 -1.25 1.06 16.22
C ARG A 73 -1.16 2.48 15.71
N LEU A 74 -2.17 2.88 14.94
CA LEU A 74 -2.36 4.23 14.44
C LEU A 74 -3.51 4.84 15.24
N LEU A 75 -3.18 5.79 16.11
CA LEU A 75 -4.14 6.46 16.98
C LEU A 75 -4.26 7.93 16.56
N PRO A 76 -5.38 8.37 15.97
CA PRO A 76 -5.59 9.78 15.68
C PRO A 76 -5.68 10.59 16.98
N GLU A 77 -5.13 11.80 16.97
CA GLU A 77 -5.24 12.74 18.10
C GLU A 77 -6.70 13.05 18.44
N HIS A 78 -7.55 13.11 17.41
CA HIS A 78 -8.99 13.28 17.51
C HIS A 78 -9.71 12.03 17.02
N LYS A 79 -9.93 11.07 17.92
CA LYS A 79 -10.73 9.88 17.64
C LYS A 79 -12.22 10.24 17.54
N THR A 80 -12.76 10.21 16.32
CA THR A 80 -14.17 10.55 16.01
C THR A 80 -15.08 9.32 15.99
N HIS A 81 -14.51 8.12 15.83
CA HIS A 81 -15.23 6.87 15.72
C HIS A 81 -15.03 5.94 16.93
N LYS A 82 -16.11 5.27 17.36
CA LYS A 82 -16.04 4.25 18.43
C LYS A 82 -15.47 2.94 17.87
N GLY A 83 -14.73 2.20 18.70
CA GLY A 83 -14.14 0.91 18.34
C GLY A 83 -12.70 1.04 17.82
N VAL A 84 -12.18 -0.08 17.30
CA VAL A 84 -10.84 -0.21 16.72
C VAL A 84 -10.98 -1.01 15.42
N LEU A 85 -10.41 -0.51 14.33
CA LEU A 85 -10.30 -1.25 13.08
C LEU A 85 -9.04 -2.11 13.12
N VAL A 86 -9.13 -3.35 12.62
CA VAL A 86 -7.97 -4.24 12.48
C VAL A 86 -7.78 -4.50 10.99
N THR A 87 -6.58 -4.25 10.48
CA THR A 87 -6.23 -4.47 9.08
C THR A 87 -5.14 -5.51 8.95
N PHE A 88 -5.29 -6.36 7.93
CA PHE A 88 -4.31 -7.34 7.48
C PHE A 88 -4.12 -7.15 5.97
N GLY A 89 -2.90 -7.42 5.51
CA GLY A 89 -2.51 -7.41 4.12
C GLY A 89 -2.94 -8.66 3.36
N GLY A 90 -2.31 -8.88 2.21
CA GLY A 90 -2.59 -10.02 1.35
C GLY A 90 -1.89 -11.29 1.79
N SER A 91 -1.77 -12.23 0.85
CA SER A 91 -1.11 -13.54 1.06
C SER A 91 0.35 -13.44 1.48
N GLU A 92 0.98 -12.28 1.32
CA GLU A 92 2.35 -12.00 1.78
C GLU A 92 2.46 -11.71 3.29
N GLY A 93 1.34 -11.63 4.02
CA GLY A 93 1.31 -11.49 5.48
C GLY A 93 1.54 -10.08 6.01
N SER A 94 1.51 -9.05 5.14
CA SER A 94 1.72 -7.65 5.49
C SER A 94 0.58 -7.06 6.35
N PRO A 95 0.67 -5.83 6.87
CA PRO A 95 -0.33 -5.24 7.77
C PRO A 95 -1.41 -4.38 7.08
N SER A 96 -1.41 -4.29 5.74
CA SER A 96 -2.24 -3.34 4.98
C SER A 96 -2.13 -1.90 5.51
N TYR A 97 -0.89 -1.42 5.64
CA TYR A 97 -0.58 -0.19 6.35
C TYR A 97 -1.19 1.05 5.69
N GLU A 98 -1.22 1.09 4.35
CA GLU A 98 -1.75 2.23 3.60
C GLU A 98 -3.25 2.43 3.87
N VAL A 99 -4.00 1.34 3.99
CA VAL A 99 -5.43 1.37 4.33
C VAL A 99 -5.61 1.81 5.78
N ALA A 100 -4.77 1.33 6.69
CA ALA A 100 -4.78 1.78 8.08
C ALA A 100 -4.52 3.29 8.20
N GLU A 101 -3.59 3.82 7.40
CA GLU A 101 -3.27 5.24 7.37
C GLU A 101 -4.46 6.09 6.92
N LEU A 102 -5.19 5.64 5.89
CA LEU A 102 -6.41 6.30 5.41
C LEU A 102 -7.48 6.35 6.50
N PHE A 103 -7.77 5.22 7.15
CA PHE A 103 -8.76 5.18 8.22
C PHE A 103 -8.33 6.00 9.45
N ALA A 104 -7.04 6.00 9.80
CA ALA A 104 -6.54 6.81 10.90
C ALA A 104 -6.74 8.31 10.66
N LYS A 105 -6.49 8.78 9.43
CA LYS A 105 -6.73 10.19 9.02
C LYS A 105 -8.21 10.57 9.08
N GLU A 106 -9.12 9.62 8.90
CA GLU A 106 -10.56 9.82 9.06
C GLU A 106 -11.04 9.73 10.53
N GLY A 107 -10.13 9.53 11.49
CA GLY A 107 -10.43 9.54 12.92
C GLY A 107 -10.79 8.18 13.53
N TYR A 108 -10.48 7.08 12.84
CA TYR A 108 -10.54 5.73 13.41
C TYR A 108 -9.23 5.39 14.12
N GLU A 109 -9.32 4.70 15.26
CA GLU A 109 -8.16 3.98 15.78
C GLU A 109 -7.97 2.68 14.99
N VAL A 110 -6.75 2.41 14.54
CA VAL A 110 -6.46 1.26 13.69
C VAL A 110 -5.28 0.44 14.23
N LEU A 111 -5.41 -0.89 14.19
CA LEU A 111 -4.34 -1.86 14.39
C LEU A 111 -4.01 -2.49 13.04
N ALA A 112 -2.86 -2.12 12.48
CA ALA A 112 -2.33 -2.69 11.24
C ALA A 112 -1.39 -3.85 11.60
N LEU A 113 -1.83 -5.08 11.43
CA LEU A 113 -1.16 -6.27 11.98
C LEU A 113 -0.58 -7.17 10.90
N PHE A 114 0.66 -7.61 11.09
CA PHE A 114 1.24 -8.69 10.32
C PHE A 114 0.51 -9.99 10.66
N PHE A 115 0.19 -10.78 9.64
CA PHE A 115 -0.46 -12.08 9.84
C PHE A 115 0.57 -13.16 10.23
N PHE A 116 1.77 -13.10 9.66
CA PHE A 116 2.90 -13.97 9.95
C PHE A 116 4.23 -13.30 9.56
N GLY A 117 5.35 -13.95 9.86
CA GLY A 117 6.67 -13.61 9.32
C GLY A 117 7.48 -12.63 10.16
N MET A 118 6.91 -12.08 11.22
CA MET A 118 7.64 -11.30 12.23
C MET A 118 8.26 -12.22 13.29
N ASP A 119 9.23 -11.71 14.05
CA ASP A 119 10.05 -12.51 14.99
C ASP A 119 9.25 -13.31 16.03
N ASN A 120 8.08 -12.82 16.44
CA ASN A 120 7.16 -13.47 17.39
C ASN A 120 5.99 -14.22 16.72
N GLN A 121 6.11 -14.52 15.42
CA GLN A 121 5.08 -15.18 14.64
C GLN A 121 5.66 -16.39 13.90
N GLN A 122 4.79 -17.24 13.33
CA GLN A 122 5.24 -18.27 12.39
C GLN A 122 5.97 -17.60 11.22
N PRO A 123 7.05 -18.19 10.68
CA PRO A 123 7.83 -17.56 9.63
C PRO A 123 7.05 -17.42 8.33
N ASP A 124 6.14 -18.36 8.04
CA ASP A 124 5.32 -18.39 6.83
C ASP A 124 3.90 -18.86 7.17
N LEU A 125 2.97 -18.68 6.22
CA LEU A 125 1.63 -19.22 6.33
C LEU A 125 1.70 -20.76 6.34
N VAL A 126 1.39 -21.36 7.49
CA VAL A 126 1.32 -22.81 7.65
C VAL A 126 -0.14 -23.26 7.55
N ASN A 127 -0.36 -24.45 6.99
CA ASN A 127 -1.68 -25.08 6.99
C ASN A 127 -2.06 -25.39 8.44
N VAL A 128 -3.21 -24.89 8.89
CA VAL A 128 -3.74 -25.08 10.25
C VAL A 128 -4.76 -26.21 10.25
#